data_AF-A0A4Q3SCW8-F1
#
_entry.id   AF-A0A4Q3SCW8-F1
#
_cell.length_a   1.000
_cell.length_b   1.000
_cell.length_c   1.000
_cell.angle_alpha   90.00
_cell.angle_beta   90.00
_cell.angle_gamma   90.00
#
_symmetry.space_group_name_H-M   'P 1'
#
loop_
_entity.id
_entity.type
_entity.pdbx_description
1 polymer ?
#
loop_
_entity_poly.entity_id
_entity_poly.type
_entity_poly.pdbx_seq_one_letter_code
_entity_poly.pdbx_strand_id
1 'polypeptide(L)' 'MEQKYLSKISEKLNLSLKSIDSVNTMHNEGATIPFMARYRKEATGNLDEVQINDVVEQVKYFAELEKRK' A
#
# COMPACT_ATOMS: atom_id res chain seq x y z
N MET A 1 2.85 -10.29 -3.53
CA MET A 1 1.39 -10.32 -3.33
C MET A 1 0.73 -10.49 -4.68
N GLU A 2 -0.28 -11.35 -4.79
CA GLU A 2 -1.05 -11.47 -6.03
C GLU A 2 -1.80 -10.18 -6.41
N GLN A 3 -1.87 -9.88 -7.71
CA GLN A 3 -2.56 -8.70 -8.25
C GLN A 3 -4.03 -8.59 -7.83
N LYS A 4 -4.71 -9.74 -7.63
CA LYS A 4 -6.11 -9.76 -7.17
C LYS A 4 -6.32 -9.08 -5.82
N TYR A 5 -5.31 -9.06 -4.95
CA TYR A 5 -5.42 -8.40 -3.64
C TYR A 5 -5.20 -6.90 -3.74
N LEU A 6 -4.28 -6.45 -4.59
CA LEU A 6 -4.06 -5.01 -4.81
C LEU A 6 -5.33 -4.32 -5.35
N SER A 7 -6.05 -4.96 -6.28
CA SER A 7 -7.34 -4.47 -6.77
C SER A 7 -8.40 -4.37 -5.66
N LYS A 8 -8.49 -5.37 -4.77
CA LYS A 8 -9.42 -5.32 -3.63
C LYS A 8 -9.09 -4.20 -2.65
N ILE A 9 -7.80 -3.94 -2.41
CA ILE A 9 -7.35 -2.84 -1.55
C ILE A 9 -7.70 -1.50 -2.20
N SER A 10 -7.53 -1.39 -3.53
CA SER A 10 -7.89 -0.19 -4.31
C SER A 10 -9.35 0.17 -4.18
N GLU A 11 -10.24 -0.81 -4.38
CA GLU A 11 -11.68 -0.63 -4.21
C GLU A 11 -12.03 -0.29 -2.75
N LYS A 12 -11.42 -0.97 -1.77
CA LYS A 12 -11.72 -0.79 -0.34
C LYS A 12 -11.32 0.60 0.18
N LEU A 13 -10.15 1.09 -0.22
CA LEU A 13 -9.61 2.37 0.25
C LEU A 13 -9.99 3.54 -0.67
N ASN A 14 -10.65 3.26 -1.80
CA ASN A 14 -10.95 4.25 -2.84
C ASN A 14 -9.67 4.99 -3.29
N LEU A 15 -8.58 4.26 -3.46
CA LEU A 15 -7.28 4.76 -3.89
C LEU A 15 -6.88 4.15 -5.23
N SER A 16 -6.02 4.83 -5.99
CA SER A 16 -5.57 4.30 -7.27
C SER A 16 -4.72 3.03 -7.08
N LEU A 17 -4.88 2.06 -7.99
CA LEU A 17 -4.05 0.87 -8.04
C LEU A 17 -2.55 1.20 -8.07
N LYS A 18 -2.17 2.24 -8.83
CA LYS A 18 -0.79 2.72 -8.93
C LYS A 18 -0.24 3.20 -7.58
N SER A 19 -1.06 3.92 -6.81
CA SER A 19 -0.70 4.39 -5.47
C SER A 19 -0.44 3.23 -4.53
N ILE A 20 -1.32 2.23 -4.54
CA ILE A 20 -1.19 1.03 -3.70
C ILE A 20 0.04 0.21 -4.08
N ASP A 21 0.25 0.01 -5.38
CA ASP A 21 1.41 -0.73 -5.88
C ASP A 21 2.73 -0.03 -5.51
N SER A 22 2.77 1.31 -5.60
CA SER A 22 3.93 2.11 -5.20
C SER A 22 4.20 2.00 -3.71
N VAL A 23 3.17 2.15 -2.85
CA VAL A 23 3.31 1.98 -1.40
C VAL A 23 3.77 0.57 -1.04
N ASN A 24 3.15 -0.47 -1.63
CA ASN A 24 3.52 -1.85 -1.40
C ASN A 24 4.99 -2.13 -1.80
N THR A 25 5.41 -1.68 -2.98
CA THR A 25 6.78 -1.85 -3.48
C THR A 25 7.77 -1.19 -2.54
N MET A 26 7.57 0.09 -2.22
CA MET A 26 8.45 0.85 -1.36
C MET A 26 8.51 0.27 0.07
N HIS A 27 7.38 -0.18 0.60
CA HIS A 27 7.34 -0.82 1.91
C HIS A 27 8.14 -2.13 1.93
N ASN A 28 8.04 -2.94 0.87
CA ASN A 28 8.83 -4.16 0.72
C ASN A 28 10.34 -3.87 0.55
N GLU A 29 10.70 -2.71 0.00
CA GLU A 29 12.08 -2.21 -0.07
C GLU A 29 12.58 -1.59 1.25
N GLY A 30 11.75 -1.55 2.30
CA GLY A 30 12.11 -1.04 3.62
C GLY A 30 11.84 0.45 3.85
N ALA A 31 11.12 1.12 2.94
CA ALA A 31 10.69 2.49 3.15
C ALA A 31 9.69 2.60 4.33
N THR A 32 9.89 3.59 5.18
CA THR A 32 9.01 3.87 6.32
C THR A 32 7.82 4.75 5.91
N ILE A 33 6.72 4.68 6.64
CA ILE A 33 5.51 5.50 6.39
C ILE A 33 5.84 7.01 6.39
N PRO A 34 6.56 7.57 7.38
CA PRO A 34 6.91 8.99 7.37
C PRO A 34 7.82 9.35 6.18
N PHE A 35 8.71 8.44 5.76
CA PHE A 35 9.56 8.68 4.60
C PHE A 35 8.73 8.76 3.31
N MET A 36 7.80 7.83 3.10
CA MET A 36 6.94 7.82 1.92
C MET A 36 6.06 9.08 1.85
N ALA A 37 5.40 9.43 2.95
CA ALA A 37 4.52 10.59 3.02
C ALA A 37 5.24 11.92 2.82
N ARG A 38 6.52 12.02 3.23
CA ARG A 38 7.29 13.27 3.15
C ARG A 38 8.06 13.41 1.85
N TYR A 39 8.73 12.35 1.40
CA TYR A 39 9.72 12.42 0.34
C TYR A 39 9.29 11.76 -0.97
N ARG A 40 8.14 11.06 -0.98
CA ARG A 40 7.71 10.23 -2.12
C ARG A 40 6.23 10.46 -2.46
N LYS A 41 5.76 11.70 -2.25
CA LYS A 41 4.40 12.13 -2.54
C LYS A 41 4.00 11.86 -3.98
N GLU A 42 4.81 12.26 -4.96
CA GLU A 42 4.52 12.02 -6.38
C GLU A 42 4.42 10.51 -6.72
N ALA A 43 5.28 9.68 -6.13
CA ALA A 43 5.27 8.24 -6.36
C ALA A 43 4.00 7.58 -5.78
N THR A 44 3.57 8.01 -4.61
CA THR A 44 2.36 7.50 -3.96
C THR A 44 1.06 8.10 -4.50
N GLY A 45 1.13 9.17 -5.31
CA GLY A 45 -0.07 9.91 -5.75
C GLY A 45 -0.59 10.88 -4.68
N ASN A 46 0.34 11.50 -3.94
CA ASN A 46 0.12 12.48 -2.89
C ASN A 46 -0.64 11.94 -1.66
N LEU A 47 -0.43 10.67 -1.32
CA LEU A 47 -1.01 10.09 -0.10
C LEU A 47 -0.37 10.69 1.15
N ASP A 48 -1.18 10.87 2.18
CA ASP A 48 -0.72 11.25 3.52
C ASP A 48 -0.29 10.04 4.37
N GLU A 49 0.22 10.30 5.58
CA GLU A 49 0.69 9.24 6.48
C GLU A 49 -0.42 8.27 6.88
N VAL A 50 -1.67 8.74 7.02
CA VAL A 50 -2.82 7.90 7.40
C VAL A 50 -3.19 6.98 6.25
N GLN A 51 -3.32 7.52 5.04
CA GLN A 51 -3.62 6.74 3.84
C GLN A 51 -2.54 5.69 3.53
N ILE A 52 -1.26 6.05 3.71
CA ILE A 52 -0.15 5.11 3.53
C ILE A 52 -0.21 4.01 4.59
N ASN A 53 -0.52 4.34 5.85
CA ASN A 53 -0.69 3.35 6.91
C ASN A 53 -1.84 2.36 6.57
N ASP A 54 -2.99 2.88 6.13
CA ASP A 54 -4.14 2.05 5.76
C ASP A 54 -3.79 1.06 4.65
N VAL A 55 -3.03 1.51 3.63
CA VAL A 55 -2.54 0.63 2.56
C VAL A 55 -1.65 -0.47 3.12
N VAL A 56 -0.67 -0.12 3.96
CA VAL A 56 0.27 -1.10 4.57
C VAL A 56 -0.48 -2.13 5.42
N GLU A 57 -1.46 -1.70 6.21
CA GLU A 57 -2.28 -2.60 7.03
C GLU A 57 -3.11 -3.57 6.18
N GLN A 58 -3.75 -3.10 5.12
CA GLN A 58 -4.51 -3.95 4.22
C GLN A 58 -3.61 -4.94 3.46
N VAL A 59 -2.44 -4.47 3.01
CA VAL A 59 -1.42 -5.32 2.38
C VAL A 59 -1.02 -6.44 3.33
N LYS A 60 -0.69 -6.11 4.57
CA LYS A 60 -0.33 -7.10 5.60
C LYS A 60 -1.47 -8.09 5.86
N TYR A 61 -2.70 -7.61 5.99
CA TYR A 61 -3.89 -8.45 6.20
C TYR A 61 -4.05 -9.50 5.09
N PHE A 62 -4.00 -9.08 3.82
CA PHE A 62 -4.15 -10.01 2.69
C PHE A 62 -2.97 -10.96 2.55
N ALA A 63 -1.75 -10.53 2.84
CA ALA A 63 -0.58 -11.40 2.85
C ALA A 63 -0.69 -12.51 3.93
N GLU A 64 -1.18 -12.17 5.12
CA GLU A 64 -1.42 -13.17 6.18
C GLU A 64 -2.59 -14.11 5.84
N LEU A 65 -3.63 -13.61 5.17
CA LEU A 65 -4.73 -14.43 4.67
C LEU A 65 -4.27 -15.42 3.60
N GLU A 66 -3.34 -15.02 2.73
CA GLU A 66 -2.73 -15.86 1.71
C GLU A 66 -1.89 -16.99 2.32
N LYS A 67 -1.08 -16.70 3.35
CA LYS A 67 -0.27 -17.71 4.05
C LYS A 67 -1.09 -18.81 4.74
N ARG A 68 -2.35 -18.54 5.07
CA ARG A 68 -3.26 -19.48 5.75
C ARG A 68 -4.02 -20.40 4.79
N LYS A 69 -3.91 -20.18 3.48
CA LYS A 69 -4.56 -20.96 2.43
C LYS A 69 -3.57 -21.93 1.80
#